data_AF-A0AAE6WJF8-F1
#
_entry.id   AF-A0AAE6WJF8-F1
#
_cell.length_a   1.000
_cell.length_b   1.000
_cell.length_c   1.000
_cell.angle_alpha   90.00
_cell.angle_beta   90.00
_cell.angle_gamma   90.00
#
_symmetry.space_group_name_H-M   'P 1'
#
loop_
_entity.id
_entity.type
_entity.pdbx_description
1 polymer ?
#
loop_
_entity_poly.entity_id
_entity_poly.type
_entity_poly.pdbx_seq_one_letter_code
_entity_poly.pdbx_strand_id
1 'polypeptide(L)' 'MSAKEKLVELLAAYRYPIAVINDVRMRVGDFYLSGNSSDDNDPYLWQQVRYLENLNKFKGVEQC' A
#
# COMPACT_ATOMS: atom_id res chain seq x y z
N MET A 1 -4.73 -8.74 -11.15
CA MET A 1 -4.44 -8.14 -9.84
C MET A 1 -4.01 -6.70 -10.06
N SER A 2 -4.79 -5.75 -9.55
CA SER A 2 -4.47 -4.32 -9.58
C SER A 2 -3.54 -3.93 -8.43
N ALA A 3 -2.98 -2.72 -8.49
CA ALA A 3 -2.17 -2.17 -7.40
C ALA A 3 -2.96 -2.08 -6.09
N LYS A 4 -4.23 -1.67 -6.16
CA LYS A 4 -5.13 -1.61 -4.99
C LYS A 4 -5.39 -2.99 -4.39
N GLU A 5 -5.68 -3.99 -5.22
CA GLU A 5 -5.87 -5.37 -4.76
C GLU A 5 -4.60 -5.87 -4.05
N LYS A 6 -3.42 -5.58 -4.60
CA LYS A 6 -2.15 -5.96 -3.98
C LYS A 6 -1.88 -5.22 -2.67
N LEU A 7 -2.24 -3.95 -2.56
CA LEU A 7 -2.14 -3.19 -1.30
C LEU A 7 -3.00 -3.82 -0.20
N VAL A 8 -4.25 -4.18 -0.53
CA VAL A 8 -5.16 -4.85 0.41
C VAL A 8 -4.60 -6.20 0.83
N GLU A 9 -4.09 -7.00 -0.11
CA GLU A 9 -3.44 -8.28 0.17
C GLU A 9 -2.26 -8.11 1.15
N LEU A 10 -1.36 -7.17 0.88
CA LEU A 10 -0.18 -6.95 1.72
C LEU A 10 -0.58 -6.49 3.13
N LEU A 11 -1.50 -5.53 3.25
CA LEU A 11 -1.99 -5.01 4.52
C LEU A 11 -2.75 -6.06 5.36
N ALA A 12 -3.35 -7.06 4.71
CA ALA A 12 -3.99 -8.19 5.38
C ALA A 12 -2.97 -9.26 5.80
N ALA A 13 -1.97 -9.52 4.97
CA ALA A 13 -1.03 -10.64 5.14
C ALA A 13 0.12 -10.36 6.12
N TYR A 14 0.40 -9.09 6.45
CA TYR A 14 1.56 -8.72 7.28
C TYR A 14 1.19 -7.71 8.37
N ARG A 15 1.85 -7.83 9.53
CA ARG A 15 1.67 -6.91 10.66
C ARG A 15 2.60 -5.70 10.54
N TYR A 16 2.16 -4.68 9.82
CA TYR A 16 2.90 -3.42 9.77
C TYR A 16 2.70 -2.58 11.04
N PRO A 17 3.68 -1.75 11.42
CA PRO A 17 3.48 -0.71 12.42
C PRO A 17 2.32 0.21 12.02
N ILE A 18 1.52 0.66 12.99
CA ILE A 18 0.34 1.49 12.72
C ILE A 18 0.68 2.78 11.94
N ALA A 19 1.87 3.34 12.15
CA ALA A 19 2.36 4.50 11.41
C ALA A 19 2.47 4.22 9.90
N VAL A 20 2.95 3.02 9.52
CA VAL A 20 3.04 2.58 8.11
C VAL A 20 1.66 2.41 7.50
N ILE A 21 0.74 1.78 8.23
CA ILE A 21 -0.64 1.57 7.77
C ILE A 21 -1.32 2.91 7.51
N ASN A 22 -1.19 3.86 8.45
CA ASN A 22 -1.81 5.18 8.33
C ASN A 22 -1.19 5.99 7.18
N ASP A 23 0.13 5.97 6.99
CA ASP A 23 0.79 6.68 5.89
C ASP A 23 0.32 6.16 4.52
N VAL A 24 0.29 4.83 4.33
CA VAL A 24 -0.19 4.22 3.07
C VAL A 24 -1.67 4.55 2.85
N ARG A 25 -2.53 4.42 3.87
CA ARG A 25 -3.96 4.74 3.74
C ARG A 25 -4.20 6.21 3.39
N MET A 26 -3.46 7.13 4.01
CA MET A 26 -3.57 8.56 3.73
C MET A 26 -3.17 8.87 2.29
N ARG A 27 -2.02 8.38 1.82
CA ARG A 27 -1.54 8.58 0.45
C ARG A 27 -2.51 8.03 -0.60
N VAL A 28 -3.04 6.84 -0.37
CA VAL A 28 -4.03 6.21 -1.27
C VAL A 28 -5.34 6.99 -1.24
N GLY A 29 -5.80 7.42 -0.07
CA GLY A 29 -6.98 8.26 0.08
C GLY A 29 -6.85 9.59 -0.66
N ASP A 30 -5.75 10.31 -0.44
CA ASP A 30 -5.45 11.59 -1.09
C ASP A 30 -5.35 11.43 -2.61
N PHE A 31 -4.77 10.33 -3.09
CA PHE A 31 -4.72 10.02 -4.52
C PHE A 31 -6.13 9.97 -5.14
N TYR A 32 -7.06 9.22 -4.55
CA TYR A 32 -8.44 9.15 -5.04
C TYR A 32 -9.21 10.46 -4.86
N LEU A 33 -8.95 11.20 -3.77
CA LEU A 33 -9.60 12.49 -3.51
C LEU A 33 -9.08 13.60 -4.42
N SER A 34 -7.86 13.49 -4.93
CA SER A 34 -7.25 14.51 -5.80
C SER A 34 -7.92 14.65 -7.17
N GLY A 35 -8.77 13.69 -7.56
CA GLY A 35 -9.43 13.68 -8.87
C GLY A 35 -8.48 13.43 -10.05
N ASN A 36 -7.20 13.12 -9.78
CA ASN A 36 -6.18 12.89 -10.82
C ASN A 36 -6.38 11.56 -11.56
N SER A 37 -6.95 10.54 -10.92
CA SER A 37 -7.17 9.23 -11.52
C SER A 37 -8.09 8.38 -10.63
N SER A 38 -9.01 7.63 -11.26
CA SER A 38 -9.81 6.57 -10.61
C SER A 38 -9.29 5.18 -10.95
N ASP A 39 -8.08 5.08 -11.50
CA ASP A 39 -7.48 3.82 -11.91
C ASP A 39 -6.90 3.07 -10.70
N ASP A 40 -7.53 1.94 -10.37
CA ASP A 40 -7.08 1.05 -9.30
C ASP A 40 -5.72 0.38 -9.60
N ASN A 41 -5.16 0.56 -10.79
CA ASN A 41 -3.86 0.05 -11.23
C ASN A 41 -2.83 1.16 -11.55
N ASP A 42 -3.04 2.38 -11.06
CA ASP A 42 -2.18 3.53 -11.32
C ASP A 42 -0.71 3.31 -10.87
N PRO A 43 0.29 3.82 -11.62
CA PRO A 43 1.71 3.74 -11.24
C PRO A 43 2.03 4.29 -9.84
N TYR A 44 1.27 5.28 -9.35
CA TYR A 44 1.41 5.83 -8.01
C TYR A 44 1.06 4.79 -6.93
N LEU A 45 -0.03 4.05 -7.13
CA LEU A 45 -0.42 2.97 -6.21
C LEU A 45 0.64 1.86 -6.18
N TRP A 46 1.25 1.55 -7.32
CA TRP A 46 2.38 0.62 -7.38
C TRP A 46 3.63 1.09 -6.61
N GLN A 47 3.82 2.39 -6.42
CA GLN A 47 4.88 2.89 -5.52
C GLN A 47 4.60 2.49 -4.07
N GLN A 48 3.33 2.56 -3.63
CA GLN A 48 2.92 2.15 -2.29
C GLN A 48 3.04 0.64 -2.09
N VAL A 49 2.72 -0.16 -3.12
CA VAL A 49 2.95 -1.62 -3.11
C VAL A 49 4.42 -1.93 -2.88
N ARG A 50 5.32 -1.34 -3.69
CA ARG A 50 6.76 -1.58 -3.58
C ARG A 50 7.33 -1.16 -2.23
N TYR A 51 6.80 -0.10 -1.64
CA TYR A 51 7.18 0.32 -0.31
C TYR A 51 6.88 -0.78 0.74
N LEU A 52 5.66 -1.31 0.77
CA LEU A 52 5.29 -2.40 1.67
C LEU A 52 6.08 -3.68 1.41
N GLU A 53 6.28 -4.06 0.14
CA GLU A 53 7.10 -5.23 -0.22
C GLU A 53 8.55 -5.09 0.25
N ASN A 54 9.12 -3.89 0.16
CA ASN A 54 10.47 -3.62 0.65
C ASN A 54 10.52 -3.69 2.19
N LEU A 55 9.50 -3.24 2.90
CA LEU A 55 9.43 -3.44 4.36
C LEU A 55 9.46 -4.92 4.72
N ASN A 56 8.71 -5.75 4.01
CA ASN A 56 8.69 -7.20 4.24
C ASN A 56 10.08 -7.83 3.99
N LYS A 57 10.77 -7.39 2.94
CA LYS A 57 12.11 -7.90 2.59
C LYS A 57 13.21 -7.46 3.55
N PHE A 58 13.19 -6.21 4.00
CA PHE A 58 14.34 -5.59 4.67
C PHE A 58 14.13 -5.29 6.16
N LYS A 59 12.89 -5.27 6.65
CA LYS A 59 12.59 -4.91 8.05
C LYS A 59 11.98 -6.04 8.88
N GLY A 60 11.88 -7.25 8.34
CA GLY A 60 11.44 -8.44 9.09
C GLY A 60 10.01 -8.31 9.61
N VAL A 61 9.08 -7.89 8.75
CA VAL A 61 7.66 -7.78 9.12
C VAL A 61 7.09 -9.20 9.25
N GLU A 62 6.45 -9.50 10.38
CA GLU A 62 5.82 -10.81 10.61
C GLU A 62 4.54 -10.96 9.76
N GLN A 63 4.36 -12.15 9.19
CA GLN A 63 3.09 -12.52 8.55
C GLN A 63 1.99 -12.64 9.62
N CYS A 64 0.78 -12.21 9.28
CA CYS A 64 -0.39 -12.20 10.17
C CYS A 64 -0.90 -13.60 10.53
#